data_AF-A0A7Z3AI40-F1
#
_entry.id   AF-A0A7Z3AI40-F1
#
_cell.length_a   1.000
_cell.length_b   1.000
_cell.length_c   1.000
_cell.angle_alpha   90.00
_cell.angle_beta   90.00
_cell.angle_gamma   90.00
#
_symmetry.space_group_name_H-M   'P 1'
#
loop_
_entity.id
_entity.type
_entity.pdbx_description
1 polymer ?
#
loop_
_entity_poly.entity_id
_entity_poly.type
_entity_poly.pdbx_seq_one_letter_code
_entity_poly.pdbx_strand_id
1 'polypeptide(L)' 'MPVKHDLYQDLGLSKEVVDGRRAENPHLNALLDKYKTVDELVLSAEKAAGSDDELKKLKEKRLLVKDEIAKLL' A
#
# COMPACT_ATOMS: atom_id res chain seq x y z
N MET A 1 -11.51 14.35 1.71
CA MET A 1 -12.19 13.13 2.21
C MET A 1 -11.21 11.98 2.09
N PRO A 2 -11.07 11.08 3.08
CA PRO A 2 -10.12 9.98 2.99
C PRO A 2 -10.57 9.05 1.86
N VAL A 3 -9.84 9.10 0.75
CA VAL A 3 -10.05 8.20 -0.38
C VAL A 3 -9.50 6.86 0.03
N LYS A 4 -10.38 5.88 0.26
CA LYS A 4 -9.97 4.49 0.44
C LYS A 4 -9.30 4.03 -0.85
N HIS A 5 -7.97 3.97 -0.84
CA HIS A 5 -7.21 3.36 -1.91
C HIS A 5 -7.18 1.86 -1.66
N ASP A 6 -8.06 1.14 -2.36
CA ASP A 6 -8.06 -0.31 -2.31
C ASP A 6 -6.95 -0.82 -3.24
N LEU A 7 -5.80 -1.20 -2.67
CA LEU A 7 -4.62 -1.65 -3.40
C LEU A 7 -4.96 -2.70 -4.46
N TYR A 8 -5.88 -3.61 -4.15
CA TYR A 8 -6.31 -4.67 -5.06
C TYR A 8 -7.00 -4.09 -6.30
N GLN A 9 -7.88 -3.10 -6.12
CA GLN A 9 -8.52 -2.37 -7.22
C GLN A 9 -7.51 -1.54 -8.01
N ASP A 10 -6.59 -0.89 -7.30
CA ASP A 10 -5.50 -0.10 -7.87
C ASP A 10 -4.54 -0.92 -8.76
N LEU A 11 -4.45 -2.23 -8.49
CA LEU A 11 -3.65 -3.20 -9.25
C LEU A 11 -4.50 -4.02 -10.25
N GLY A 12 -5.82 -3.82 -10.27
CA GLY A 12 -6.74 -4.60 -11.11
C GLY A 12 -6.82 -6.08 -10.74
N LEU A 13 -6.48 -6.43 -9.49
CA LEU A 13 -6.46 -7.81 -9.01
C LEU A 13 -7.51 -8.05 -7.93
N SER A 14 -7.99 -9.29 -7.85
CA SER A 14 -8.79 -9.74 -6.73
C SER A 14 -7.88 -10.06 -5.54
N LYS A 15 -8.41 -9.84 -4.33
CA LYS A 15 -7.72 -10.18 -3.08
C LYS A 15 -7.22 -11.63 -3.07
N GLU A 16 -8.03 -12.57 -3.59
CA GLU A 16 -7.68 -13.98 -3.71
C GLU A 16 -6.43 -14.24 -4.57
N VAL A 17 -6.28 -13.51 -5.69
CA VAL A 17 -5.12 -13.65 -6.58
C VAL A 17 -3.85 -13.19 -5.87
N VAL A 18 -3.94 -12.08 -5.15
CA VAL A 18 -2.82 -11.54 -4.39
C VAL A 18 -2.50 -12.42 -3.17
N ASP A 19 -3.50 -12.98 -2.50
CA ASP A 19 -3.32 -13.95 -1.42
C ASP A 19 -2.64 -15.25 -1.90
N GLY A 20 -2.97 -15.73 -3.10
CA GLY A 20 -2.26 -16.86 -3.71
C GLY A 20 -0.80 -16.50 -4.02
N ARG A 21 -0.58 -15.39 -4.72
CA ARG A 21 0.77 -14.96 -5.11
C ARG A 21 1.66 -14.63 -3.93
N ARG A 22 1.13 -14.06 -2.84
CA ARG A 22 1.93 -13.77 -1.63
C ARG A 22 2.32 -15.04 -0.87
N ALA A 23 1.54 -16.12 -0.99
CA ALA A 23 1.91 -17.41 -0.44
C ALA A 23 3.09 -18.04 -1.20
N GLU A 24 3.16 -17.81 -2.51
CA GLU A 24 4.25 -18.31 -3.37
C GLU A 24 5.47 -17.38 -3.39
N ASN A 25 5.27 -16.07 -3.20
CA ASN A 25 6.31 -15.04 -3.19
C ASN A 25 6.45 -14.35 -1.82
N PRO A 26 7.42 -14.76 -0.98
CA PRO A 26 7.66 -14.10 0.31
C PRO A 26 8.08 -12.64 0.17
N HIS A 27 8.70 -12.28 -0.96
CA HIS A 27 9.04 -10.88 -1.27
C HIS A 27 7.78 -10.03 -1.53
N LEU A 28 6.83 -10.55 -2.29
CA LEU A 28 5.53 -9.91 -2.53
C LEU A 28 4.75 -9.77 -1.21
N ASN A 29 4.77 -10.79 -0.35
CA ASN A 29 4.14 -10.72 0.97
C ASN A 29 4.72 -9.59 1.83
N ALA A 30 6.05 -9.46 1.87
CA ALA A 30 6.70 -8.38 2.61
C ALA A 30 6.36 -6.98 2.07
N LEU A 31 6.18 -6.84 0.75
CA LEU A 31 5.76 -5.58 0.13
C LEU A 31 4.30 -5.25 0.43
N LEU A 32 3.41 -6.23 0.40
CA LEU A 32 2.00 -6.05 0.77
C LEU A 32 1.84 -5.61 2.22
N ASP A 33 2.59 -6.22 3.14
CA ASP A 33 2.64 -5.80 4.55
C ASP A 33 3.19 -4.38 4.72
N LYS A 34 4.26 -4.04 3.98
CA LYS A 34 4.78 -2.66 3.93
C LYS A 34 3.74 -1.68 3.43
N TYR A 35 3.02 -2.01 2.34
CA TYR A 35 1.99 -1.14 1.78
C TYR A 35 0.90 -0.87 2.82
N LYS A 36 0.37 -1.91 3.45
CA LYS A 36 -0.63 -1.79 4.52
C LYS A 36 -0.14 -0.89 5.65
N THR A 37 1.08 -1.12 6.11
CA THR A 37 1.68 -0.33 7.19
C THR A 37 1.77 1.14 6.79
N VAL A 38 2.23 1.44 5.57
CA VAL A 38 2.33 2.81 5.08
C VAL A 38 0.95 3.44 4.92
N ASP A 39 -0.04 2.72 4.42
CA ASP A 39 -1.42 3.22 4.28
C ASP A 39 -2.06 3.52 5.63
N GLU A 40 -1.87 2.65 6.63
CA GLU A 40 -2.29 2.91 8.01
C GLU A 40 -1.60 4.15 8.61
N LEU A 41 -0.31 4.33 8.33
CA LEU A 41 0.42 5.54 8.73
C LEU A 41 -0.11 6.78 8.03
N VAL A 42 -0.43 6.72 6.72
CA VAL A 42 -1.05 7.84 6.00
C VAL A 42 -2.39 8.19 6.64
N LEU A 43 -3.26 7.19 6.88
CA LEU A 43 -4.57 7.40 7.49
C LEU A 43 -4.46 7.96 8.92
N SER A 44 -3.48 7.48 9.69
CA SER A 44 -3.21 7.98 11.04
C SER A 44 -2.72 9.43 11.00
N ALA A 45 -1.79 9.76 10.08
CA ALA A 45 -1.31 11.12 9.87
C ALA A 45 -2.43 12.06 9.37
N GLU A 46 -3.28 11.60 8.44
CA GLU A 46 -4.45 12.36 7.96
C GLU A 46 -5.45 12.63 9.09
N LYS A 47 -5.68 11.65 9.97
CA LYS A 47 -6.55 11.80 11.14
C LYS A 47 -5.94 12.70 12.22
N ALA A 48 -4.63 12.61 12.42
CA ALA A 48 -3.91 13.40 13.40
C ALA A 48 -3.66 14.85 12.96
N ALA A 49 -4.16 15.26 11.77
CA ALA A 49 -3.78 16.52 11.12
C ALA A 49 -2.25 16.70 11.08
N GLY A 50 -1.54 15.60 10.81
CA GLY A 50 -0.09 15.55 10.71
C GLY A 50 0.43 16.51 9.64
N SER A 51 1.70 16.86 9.74
CA SER A 51 2.30 17.83 8.82
C SER A 51 2.22 17.35 7.38
N ASP A 52 1.93 18.27 6.47
CA ASP A 52 1.81 18.01 5.02
C ASP A 52 3.06 17.30 4.46
N ASP A 53 4.24 17.61 5.00
CA ASP A 53 5.52 16.96 4.69
C ASP A 53 5.58 15.46 5.06
N GLU A 54 5.08 15.07 6.23
CA GLU A 54 5.02 13.65 6.62
C GLU A 54 4.04 12.90 5.72
N LEU A 55 2.91 13.53 5.46
CA LEU A 55 1.86 13.02 4.61
C LEU A 55 2.35 12.82 3.16
N LYS A 56 3.13 13.75 2.63
CA LYS A 56 3.82 13.61 1.33
C LYS A 56 4.78 12.42 1.32
N LYS A 57 5.68 12.33 2.31
CA LYS A 57 6.65 11.22 2.39
C LYS A 57 5.99 9.86 2.49
N LEU A 58 4.90 9.76 3.26
CA LEU A 58 4.14 8.52 3.39
C LEU A 58 3.39 8.18 2.08
N LYS A 59 2.81 9.17 1.41
CA LYS A 59 2.18 8.98 0.09
C LYS A 59 3.19 8.55 -0.98
N GLU A 60 4.39 9.12 -0.99
CA GLU A 60 5.48 8.68 -1.87
C GLU A 60 5.90 7.25 -1.58
N LYS A 61 6.10 6.89 -0.30
CA LYS A 61 6.39 5.49 0.08
C LYS A 61 5.29 4.54 -0.36
N ARG A 62 4.02 4.94 -0.21
CA ARG A 62 2.87 4.14 -0.63
C ARG A 62 2.92 3.88 -2.14
N LEU A 63 3.23 4.91 -2.92
CA LEU A 63 3.35 4.81 -4.37
C LEU A 63 4.51 3.89 -4.78
N LEU A 64 5.69 4.06 -4.19
CA LEU A 64 6.86 3.23 -4.47
C LEU A 64 6.58 1.74 -4.19
N VAL A 65 5.98 1.44 -3.03
CA VAL A 65 5.63 0.06 -2.69
C VAL A 65 4.56 -0.49 -3.64
N LYS A 66 3.56 0.32 -4.02
CA LYS A 66 2.57 -0.07 -5.04
C LYS A 66 3.24 -0.41 -6.37
N ASP A 67 4.18 0.41 -6.84
CA ASP A 67 4.93 0.16 -8.07
C ASP A 67 5.79 -1.10 -7.99
N GLU A 68 6.43 -1.37 -6.84
CA GLU A 68 7.18 -2.61 -6.63
C GLU A 68 6.26 -3.84 -6.66
N ILE A 69 5.10 -3.77 -5.98
CA ILE A 69 4.08 -4.82 -6.01
C ILE A 69 3.61 -5.04 -7.45
N ALA A 70 3.29 -3.98 -8.19
CA ALA A 70 2.85 -4.06 -9.59
C ALA A 70 3.90 -4.70 -10.51
N LYS A 71 5.20 -4.53 -10.23
CA LYS A 71 6.29 -5.18 -11.00
C LYS A 71 6.48 -6.66 -10.69
N LEU A 72 6.03 -7.12 -9.52
CA LEU A 72 6.15 -8.51 -9.06
C LEU A 72 4.89 -9.34 -9.32
N LEU A 73 3.82 -8.69 -9.76
CA LEU A 73 2.57 -9.29 -10.19
C LEU A 73 2.60 -9.52 -11.72
#